data_AF-A0A1H7KLN1-F1
#
_entry.id   AF-A0A1H7KLN1-F1
#
_cell.length_a   1.000
_cell.length_b   1.000
_cell.length_c   1.000
_cell.angle_alpha   90.00
_cell.angle_beta   90.00
_cell.angle_gamma   90.00
#
_symmetry.space_group_name_H-M   'P 1'
#
loop_
_entity.id
_entity.type
_entity.pdbx_description
1 polymer ?
#
loop_
_entity_poly.entity_id
_entity_poly.type
_entity_poly.pdbx_seq_one_letter_code
_entity_poly.pdbx_strand_id
1 'polypeptide(L)' 'MRKKENKISLHRRIWCKIRFWQKLNDVDDETLARYLMLSVRTLREYDSDAGNLSLERLENFMASTGLSLDLLINF' A
#
# COMPACT_ATOMS: atom_id res chain seq x y z
N MET A 1 17.10 -11.07 -27.52
CA MET A 1 16.57 -11.14 -26.14
C MET A 1 15.93 -9.80 -25.79
N ARG A 2 14.59 -9.72 -25.65
CA ARG A 2 13.95 -8.51 -25.13
C ARG A 2 14.39 -8.33 -23.68
N LYS A 3 15.12 -7.26 -23.36
CA LYS A 3 15.31 -6.84 -21.97
C LYS A 3 13.90 -6.60 -21.41
N LYS A 4 13.41 -7.50 -20.56
CA LYS A 4 12.24 -7.19 -19.72
C LYS A 4 12.71 -6.04 -18.85
N GLU A 5 12.24 -4.83 -19.12
CA GLU A 5 12.30 -3.77 -18.13
C GLU A 5 11.65 -4.34 -16.87
N ASN A 6 12.40 -4.43 -15.77
CA ASN A 6 11.87 -4.78 -14.46
C ASN A 6 10.97 -3.64 -13.98
N LYS A 7 9.81 -3.49 -14.62
CA LYS A 7 8.83 -2.48 -14.28
C LYS A 7 8.19 -2.90 -12.98
N ILE A 8 8.49 -2.17 -11.91
CA ILE A 8 7.84 -2.35 -10.62
C ILE A 8 6.33 -2.24 -10.85
N SER A 9 5.59 -3.25 -10.43
CA SER A 9 4.14 -3.31 -10.61
C SER A 9 3.43 -2.15 -9.90
N LEU A 10 2.27 -1.73 -10.41
CA LEU A 10 1.51 -0.62 -9.83
C LEU A 10 1.17 -0.88 -8.35
N HIS A 11 0.70 -2.08 -8.01
CA HIS A 11 0.39 -2.46 -6.63
C HIS A 11 1.61 -2.36 -5.71
N ARG A 12 2.81 -2.72 -6.19
CA ARG A 12 4.04 -2.60 -5.39
C ARG A 12 4.41 -1.15 -5.17
N ARG A 13 4.25 -0.29 -6.18
CA ARG A 13 4.53 1.15 -6.04
C ARG A 13 3.56 1.83 -5.08
N ILE A 14 2.27 1.51 -5.17
CA ILE A 14 1.24 1.98 -4.23
C ILE A 14 1.55 1.50 -2.80
N TRP A 15 1.90 0.22 -2.64
CA TRP A 15 2.27 -0.32 -1.32
C TRP A 15 3.44 0.44 -0.69
N CYS A 16 4.48 0.74 -1.47
CA CYS A 16 5.61 1.54 -1.00
C CYS A 16 5.18 2.94 -0.54
N LYS A 17 4.23 3.59 -1.22
CA LYS A 17 3.68 4.90 -0.80
C LYS A 17 2.91 4.80 0.53
N ILE A 18 2.11 3.75 0.70
CA ILE A 18 1.38 3.49 1.95
C ILE A 18 2.36 3.27 3.12
N ARG A 19 3.38 2.42 2.94
CA ARG A 19 4.43 2.19 3.94
C ARG A 19 5.26 3.44 4.24
N PHE A 20 5.54 4.26 3.22
CA PHE A 20 6.22 5.54 3.40
C PHE A 20 5.37 6.51 4.23
N TRP A 21 4.09 6.64 3.89
CA TRP A 21 3.14 7.44 4.67
C TRP A 21 3.05 6.95 6.12
N GLN A 22 2.97 5.63 6.34
CA GLN A 22 2.94 5.04 7.68
C GLN A 22 4.15 5.50 8.51
N LYS A 23 5.37 5.40 7.94
CA LYS A 23 6.60 5.81 8.61
C LYS A 23 6.65 7.32 8.88
N LEU A 24 6.17 8.14 7.95
CA LEU A 24 6.12 9.59 8.12
C LEU A 24 5.19 10.04 9.25
N ASN A 25 4.12 9.29 9.50
CA ASN A 25 3.09 9.64 10.48
C ASN A 25 3.21 8.84 11.79
N ASP A 26 4.29 8.08 11.98
CA ASP A 26 4.53 7.23 13.15
C ASP A 26 3.36 6.28 13.47
N VAL A 27 2.76 5.70 12.43
CA VAL A 27 1.61 4.78 12.54
C VAL A 27 2.11 3.34 12.71
N ASP A 28 1.64 2.66 13.76
CA ASP A 28 1.99 1.24 13.99
C ASP A 28 1.31 0.29 12.97
N ASP A 29 1.83 -0.94 12.88
CA ASP A 29 1.33 -1.96 11.96
C ASP A 29 -0.13 -2.31 12.26
N GLU A 30 -0.51 -2.35 13.54
CA GLU A 30 -1.87 -2.62 14.01
C GLU A 30 -2.86 -1.59 13.49
N THR A 31 -2.50 -0.31 13.53
CA THR A 31 -3.35 0.79 13.06
C THR A 31 -3.41 0.83 11.55
N LEU A 32 -2.29 0.66 10.84
CA LEU A 32 -2.32 0.57 9.39
C LEU A 32 -3.16 -0.63 8.91
N ALA A 33 -3.05 -1.77 9.58
CA ALA A 33 -3.85 -2.96 9.30
C ALA A 33 -5.35 -2.69 9.47
N ARG A 34 -5.74 -1.92 10.50
CA ARG A 34 -7.14 -1.47 10.69
C ARG A 34 -7.62 -0.56 9.56
N TYR A 35 -6.81 0.42 9.13
CA TYR A 35 -7.17 1.31 8.02
C TYR A 35 -7.40 0.55 6.71
N LEU A 36 -6.62 -0.49 6.47
CA LEU A 36 -6.73 -1.35 5.29
C LEU A 36 -7.74 -2.50 5.46
N MET A 37 -8.42 -2.60 6.61
CA MET A 37 -9.32 -3.71 6.98
C MET A 37 -8.70 -5.11 6.75
N LEU A 38 -7.50 -5.32 7.28
CA LEU A 38 -6.79 -6.59 7.18
C LEU A 38 -6.09 -6.97 8.48
N SER A 39 -5.55 -8.18 8.56
CA SER A 39 -4.75 -8.63 9.69
C SER A 39 -3.31 -8.12 9.60
N VAL A 40 -2.63 -7.90 10.72
CA VAL A 40 -1.18 -7.56 10.74
C VAL A 40 -0.34 -8.60 10.01
N ARG A 41 -0.76 -9.87 10.03
CA ARG A 41 -0.11 -10.92 9.23
C ARG A 41 -0.19 -10.61 7.73
N THR A 42 -1.38 -10.32 7.21
CA THR A 42 -1.58 -9.96 5.80
C THR A 42 -0.87 -8.67 5.43
N LEU A 43 -0.80 -7.69 6.34
CA LEU A 43 -0.04 -6.45 6.15
C LEU A 43 1.43 -6.77 5.84
N ARG A 44 2.05 -7.65 6.63
CA ARG A 44 3.44 -8.06 6.47
C ARG A 44 3.66 -8.93 5.23
N GLU A 45 2.68 -9.75 4.84
CA GLU A 45 2.72 -10.50 3.58
C GLU A 45 2.83 -9.56 2.36
N TYR A 46 2.17 -8.39 2.40
CA TYR A 46 2.26 -7.40 1.33
C TYR A 46 3.64 -6.76 1.15
N ASP A 47 4.49 -6.76 2.19
CA ASP A 47 5.89 -6.33 2.06
C ASP A 47 6.69 -7.23 1.13
N SER A 48 6.28 -8.48 0.97
CA SER A 48 6.85 -9.41 0.00
C SER A 48 6.08 -9.35 -1.31
N ASP A 49 4.74 -9.44 -1.26
CA ASP A 49 3.88 -9.44 -2.44
C ASP A 49 2.56 -8.69 -2.18
N ALA A 50 2.45 -7.49 -2.76
CA ALA A 50 1.26 -6.65 -2.68
C ALA A 50 0.26 -6.93 -3.81
N GLY A 51 0.40 -8.04 -4.56
CA GLY A 51 -0.45 -8.37 -5.70
C GLY A 51 -1.95 -8.49 -5.36
N ASN A 52 -2.26 -8.82 -4.10
CA ASN A 52 -3.64 -8.94 -3.60
C ASN A 52 -4.18 -7.64 -2.97
N LEU A 53 -3.48 -6.51 -3.09
CA LEU A 53 -3.97 -5.21 -2.61
C LEU A 53 -5.17 -4.78 -3.45
N SER A 54 -6.38 -4.98 -2.92
CA SER A 54 -7.62 -4.65 -3.62
C SER A 54 -7.93 -3.15 -3.60
N LEU A 55 -8.77 -2.70 -4.55
CA LEU A 55 -9.27 -1.33 -4.57
C LEU A 55 -10.07 -0.98 -3.32
N GLU A 56 -10.90 -1.90 -2.83
CA GLU A 56 -11.65 -1.73 -1.57
C GLU A 56 -10.73 -1.43 -0.38
N ARG A 57 -9.56 -2.09 -0.29
CA ARG A 57 -8.58 -1.80 0.77
C ARG A 57 -7.98 -0.41 0.61
N LEU A 58 -7.73 0.02 -0.62
CA LEU A 58 -7.26 1.38 -0.90
C LEU A 58 -8.32 2.42 -0.53
N GLU A 59 -9.59 2.17 -0.85
CA GLU A 59 -10.71 3.03 -0.47
C GLU A 59 -10.83 3.16 1.05
N ASN A 60 -10.76 2.05 1.80
CA ASN A 60 -10.77 2.06 3.26
C ASN A 60 -9.60 2.87 3.85
N PHE A 61 -8.41 2.72 3.27
CA PHE A 61 -7.24 3.49 3.68
C PHE A 61 -7.41 4.99 3.39
N MET A 62 -7.89 5.36 2.20
CA MET A 62 -8.15 6.75 1.83
C MET A 62 -9.24 7.38 2.71
N ALA A 63 -10.31 6.65 3.01
CA ALA A 63 -11.37 7.12 3.90
C ALA A 63 -10.87 7.33 5.34
N SER A 64 -9.96 6.48 5.81
CA SER A 64 -9.41 6.57 7.17
C SER A 64 -8.37 7.69 7.33
N THR A 65 -7.64 8.00 6.26
CA THR A 65 -6.49 8.95 6.30
C THR A 65 -6.79 10.30 5.65
N GLY A 66 -7.88 10.41 4.88
CA GLY A 66 -8.20 11.60 4.10
C GLY A 66 -7.31 11.82 2.88
N LEU A 67 -6.45 10.85 2.53
CA LEU A 67 -5.57 10.94 1.38
C LEU A 67 -6.32 10.74 0.07
N SER A 68 -5.86 11.43 -0.97
CA SER A 68 -6.34 11.22 -2.34
C SER A 68 -5.58 10.10 -3.04
N LEU A 69 -6.23 9.47 -4.01
CA LEU A 69 -5.61 8.45 -4.87
C LEU A 69 -4.39 8.99 -5.62
N ASP A 70 -4.44 10.26 -6.02
CA ASP A 70 -3.38 10.96 -6.75
C ASP A 70 -2.02 10.87 -6.02
N LEU A 71 -2.01 11.03 -4.71
CA LEU A 71 -0.81 10.93 -3.89
C LEU A 71 -0.19 9.51 -3.89
N LEU A 72 -1.03 8.49 -4.07
CA LEU A 72 -0.64 7.07 -4.08
C LEU A 72 -0.14 6.60 -5.44
N ILE A 73 -0.55 7.25 -6.53
CA ILE A 73 -0.24 6.84 -7.91
C ILE A 73 0.69 7.79 -8.66
N ASN A 74 0.96 8.98 -8.13
CA ASN A 74 1.96 9.88 -8.69
C ASN A 74 3.36 9.56 -8.17
N PHE A 75 4.29 9.35 -9.11
CA PHE A 75 5.64 8.86 -8.87
C PHE A 75 6.67 9.69 -9.60
#